data_AF-A0A3B4YJH1-F1
#
_entry.id   AF-A0A3B4YJH1-F1
#
_cell.length_a   1.000
_cell.length_b   1.000
_cell.length_c   1.000
_cell.angle_alpha   90.00
_cell.angle_beta   90.00
_cell.angle_gamma   90.00
#
_symmetry.space_group_name_H-M   'P 1'
#
loop_
_entity.id
_entity.type
_entity.pdbx_description
1 polymer ?
#
loop_
_entity_poly.entity_id
_entity_poly.type
_entity_poly.pdbx_seq_one_letter_code
_entity_poly.pdbx_strand_id
1 'polypeptide(L)' 'MASKSMEFLKLSEEQIKVLEDSFKGCKYPDGTTLMLVAAECGLSEEDTLKWFKLRNAQWRQAEGLPAELGSVLD' A
#
# COMPACT_ATOMS: atom_id res chain seq x y z
N MET A 1 1.65 0.36 -15.97
CA MET A 1 2.90 -0.12 -15.35
C MET A 1 2.80 -0.19 -13.81
N ALA A 2 1.66 -0.61 -13.24
CA ALA A 2 1.49 -0.77 -11.79
C ALA A 2 1.77 -2.22 -11.30
N SER A 3 1.70 -3.21 -12.20
CA SER A 3 1.87 -4.63 -11.85
C SER A 3 3.25 -4.98 -11.32
N LYS A 4 4.33 -4.36 -11.84
CA LYS A 4 5.70 -4.86 -11.60
C LYS A 4 6.21 -4.65 -10.17
N SER A 5 5.67 -3.67 -9.43
CA SER A 5 6.07 -3.39 -8.05
C SER A 5 5.39 -4.30 -7.02
N MET A 6 4.20 -4.84 -7.35
CA MET A 6 3.47 -5.77 -6.46
C MET A 6 3.89 -7.23 -6.68
N GLU A 7 4.52 -7.57 -7.81
CA GLU A 7 5.04 -8.93 -8.10
C GLU A 7 6.05 -9.42 -7.05
N PHE A 8 6.70 -8.51 -6.32
CA PHE A 8 7.70 -8.85 -5.31
C PHE A 8 7.10 -9.54 -4.07
N LEU A 9 5.83 -9.27 -3.76
CA LEU A 9 5.18 -9.78 -2.54
C LEU A 9 4.40 -11.08 -2.79
N LYS A 10 4.30 -11.56 -4.05
CA LYS A 10 3.58 -12.79 -4.45
C LYS A 10 2.25 -12.99 -3.70
N LEU A 11 1.47 -11.92 -3.60
CA LEU A 11 0.20 -11.92 -2.87
C LEU A 11 -0.89 -12.61 -3.70
N SER A 12 -1.75 -13.36 -3.02
CA SER A 12 -2.98 -13.90 -3.62
C SER A 12 -4.00 -12.80 -3.91
N GLU A 13 -4.94 -13.06 -4.82
CA GLU A 13 -6.00 -12.11 -5.16
C GLU A 13 -6.86 -11.72 -3.94
N GLU A 14 -7.07 -12.66 -3.02
CA GLU A 14 -7.83 -12.42 -1.79
C GLU A 14 -7.09 -11.46 -0.84
N GLN A 15 -5.78 -11.66 -0.65
CA GLN A 15 -4.93 -10.74 0.12
C GLN A 15 -4.90 -9.35 -0.52
N ILE A 16 -4.74 -9.28 -1.84
CA ILE A 16 -4.75 -8.01 -2.58
C ILE A 16 -6.09 -7.29 -2.37
N LYS A 17 -7.21 -8.02 -2.42
CA LYS A 17 -8.54 -7.44 -2.22
C LYS A 17 -8.70 -6.82 -0.83
N VAL A 18 -8.25 -7.51 0.22
CA VAL A 18 -8.30 -7.00 1.60
C VAL A 18 -7.42 -5.76 1.74
N LEU A 19 -6.19 -5.80 1.22
CA LEU A 19 -5.26 -4.67 1.24
C LEU A 19 -5.81 -3.46 0.47
N GLU A 20 -6.38 -3.66 -0.71
CA GLU A 20 -7.01 -2.60 -1.50
C GLU A 20 -8.23 -1.99 -0.82
N ASP A 21 -9.07 -2.81 -0.18
CA ASP A 21 -10.24 -2.32 0.55
C ASP A 21 -9.82 -1.46 1.75
N SER A 22 -8.85 -1.94 2.53
CA SER A 22 -8.26 -1.19 3.64
C SER A 22 -7.62 0.13 3.16
N PHE A 23 -6.89 0.10 2.04
CA PHE A 23 -6.25 1.28 1.45
C PHE A 23 -7.26 2.36 1.01
N LYS A 24 -8.44 1.97 0.51
CA LYS A 24 -9.51 2.93 0.17
C LYS A 24 -10.01 3.67 1.39
N GLY A 25 -10.10 2.99 2.54
CA GLY A 25 -10.47 3.59 3.82
C GLY A 25 -9.37 4.45 4.43
N CYS A 26 -8.13 3.96 4.45
CA CYS A 26 -6.99 4.66 5.02
C CYS A 26 -5.70 4.45 4.20
N LYS A 27 -5.16 5.51 3.61
CA LYS A 27 -3.91 5.46 2.81
C LYS A 27 -2.64 5.38 3.68
N TYR A 28 -2.76 5.78 4.95
CA TYR A 28 -1.68 5.82 5.94
C TYR A 28 -2.13 5.08 7.20
N PRO A 29 -2.14 3.74 7.19
CA PRO A 29 -2.51 2.98 8.37
C PRO A 29 -1.54 3.27 9.52
N ASP A 30 -2.09 3.50 10.71
CA ASP A 30 -1.32 3.48 11.95
C ASP A 30 -0.90 2.04 12.30
N GLY A 31 -0.02 1.87 13.28
CA GLY A 31 0.50 0.55 13.66
C GLY A 31 -0.60 -0.45 14.03
N THR A 32 -1.70 0.00 14.64
CA THR A 32 -2.82 -0.87 15.02
C THR A 32 -3.56 -1.36 13.78
N THR A 33 -3.92 -0.43 12.87
CA THR A 33 -4.59 -0.76 11.62
C THR A 33 -3.73 -1.68 10.76
N LEU A 34 -2.43 -1.42 10.70
CA LEU A 34 -1.47 -2.25 9.97
C LEU A 34 -1.43 -3.68 10.50
N MET A 35 -1.37 -3.84 11.83
CA MET A 35 -1.35 -5.14 12.50
C MET A 35 -2.62 -5.95 12.22
N LEU A 36 -3.79 -5.30 12.25
CA LEU A 36 -5.07 -5.95 11.96
C LEU A 36 -5.10 -6.46 10.51
N VAL A 37 -4.77 -5.61 9.55
CA VAL A 37 -4.77 -5.96 8.12
C VAL A 37 -3.74 -7.06 7.81
N ALA A 38 -2.56 -6.99 8.44
CA ALA A 38 -1.53 -8.01 8.34
C ALA A 38 -2.05 -9.37 8.84
N ALA A 39 -2.72 -9.40 9.99
CA ALA A 39 -3.33 -10.61 10.53
C ALA A 39 -4.45 -11.17 9.63
N GLU A 40 -5.31 -10.32 9.08
CA GLU A 40 -6.38 -10.71 8.15
C GLU A 40 -5.83 -11.33 6.86
N CYS A 41 -4.72 -10.78 6.34
CA CYS A 41 -4.07 -11.28 5.14
C CYS A 41 -3.11 -12.45 5.40
N GLY A 42 -2.81 -12.77 6.67
CA GLY A 42 -1.75 -13.71 7.05
C GLY A 42 -0.35 -13.24 6.61
N LEU A 43 -0.12 -11.94 6.58
CA LEU A 43 1.15 -11.30 6.22
C LEU A 43 1.87 -10.76 7.44
N SER A 44 3.15 -10.46 7.26
CA SER A 44 3.89 -9.67 8.25
C SER A 44 3.49 -8.20 8.17
N GLU A 45 3.56 -7.48 9.30
CA GLU A 45 3.35 -6.03 9.34
C GLU A 45 4.30 -5.29 8.38
N GLU A 46 5.55 -5.75 8.25
CA GLU A 46 6.54 -5.17 7.35
C GLU A 46 6.10 -5.27 5.87
N ASP A 47 5.63 -6.44 5.44
CA ASP A 47 5.20 -6.66 4.04
C ASP A 47 3.92 -5.89 3.73
N THR A 48 3.00 -5.84 4.70
CA THR A 48 1.80 -5.01 4.64
C THR A 48 2.21 -3.54 4.47
N LEU A 49 3.15 -3.05 5.29
CA LEU A 49 3.60 -1.66 5.22
C LEU A 49 4.28 -1.33 3.89
N LYS A 50 5.13 -2.23 3.38
CA LYS A 50 5.74 -2.10 2.04
C LYS A 50 4.66 -1.99 0.97
N TRP A 51 3.64 -2.85 1.02
CA TRP A 51 2.53 -2.80 0.09
C TRP A 51 1.81 -1.44 0.13
N PHE A 52 1.47 -0.94 1.33
CA PHE A 52 0.81 0.36 1.49
C PHE A 52 1.65 1.51 0.95
N LYS A 53 2.97 1.52 1.20
CA LYS A 53 3.88 2.54 0.66
C LYS A 53 3.92 2.52 -0.86
N LEU A 54 4.05 1.33 -1.46
CA LEU A 54 4.06 1.16 -2.91
C LEU A 54 2.72 1.59 -3.53
N ARG A 55 1.60 1.17 -2.94
CA ARG A 55 0.26 1.53 -3.43
C ARG A 55 0.02 3.04 -3.34
N ASN A 56 0.44 3.66 -2.23
CA ASN A 56 0.34 5.11 -2.06
C ASN A 56 1.18 5.89 -3.08
N ALA A 57 2.40 5.42 -3.38
CA ALA A 57 3.23 6.04 -4.41
C ALA A 57 2.58 5.96 -5.81
N GLN A 58 1.96 4.82 -6.14
CA GLN A 58 1.22 4.66 -7.39
C GLN A 58 -0.02 5.55 -7.44
N TRP A 59 -0.78 5.61 -6.35
CA TRP A 59 -1.94 6.49 -6.25
C TRP A 59 -1.53 7.96 -6.42
N ARG A 60 -0.45 8.40 -5.78
CA ARG A 60 0.10 9.75 -5.96
C ARG A 60 0.45 10.06 -7.41
N GLN A 61 1.17 9.16 -8.08
CA GLN A 61 1.50 9.35 -9.49
C GLN A 61 0.24 9.42 -10.38
N ALA A 62 -0.79 8.62 -10.08
CA ALA A 62 -2.06 8.65 -10.82
C ALA A 62 -2.85 9.95 -10.60
N GLU A 63 -2.77 10.54 -9.41
CA GLU A 63 -3.34 11.86 -9.10
C GLU A 63 -2.52 13.03 -9.64
N GLY A 64 -1.38 12.78 -10.31
CA GLY A 64 -0.46 13.82 -10.77
C GLY A 64 0.36 14.47 -9.66
N LEU A 65 0.39 13.86 -8.48
CA LEU A 65 1.20 14.30 -7.34
C LEU A 65 2.62 13.68 -7.41
N PRO A 66 3.64 14.39 -6.91
CA PRO A 66 4.97 13.80 -6.78
C PRO A 66 4.92 12.56 -5.87
N ALA A 67 5.72 11.55 -6.21
CA ALA A 67 5.72 10.27 -5.49
C ALA A 67 6.08 10.42 -4.00
N GLU A 68 6.82 11.46 -3.63
CA GLU A 68 7.23 11.75 -2.26
C GLU A 68 6.56 13.01 -1.70
N LEU A 69 6.14 12.94 -0.43
CA LEU A 69 5.54 14.07 0.29
C LEU A 69 6.64 15.10 0.59
N GLY A 70 6.79 16.13 -0.24
CA GLY A 70 7.75 17.22 0.01
C GLY A 70 8.57 17.71 -1.18
N SER A 71 8.45 17.09 -2.37
CA SER A 71 9.13 17.58 -3.58
C SER A 71 8.42 18.76 -4.25
N VAL A 72 7.57 19.51 -3.52
CA VAL A 72 6.99 20.78 -3.98
C VAL A 72 7.84 21.92 -3.41
N LEU A 73 9.06 22.03 -3.93
CA LEU A 73 9.88 23.23 -3.86
C LEU A 73 10.50 23.35 -5.25
N ASP A 74 9.75 23.99 -6.16
CA ASP A 74 10.37 24.77 -7.23
C ASP A 74 10.79 26.11 -6.63
#